data_AF-A0A7Z9PXB4-F1
#
_entry.id   AF-A0A7Z9PXB4-F1
#
_cell.length_a   1.000
_cell.length_b   1.000
_cell.length_c   1.000
_cell.angle_alpha   90.00
_cell.angle_beta   90.00
_cell.angle_gamma   90.00
#
_symmetry.space_group_name_H-M   'P 1'
#
loop_
_entity.id
_entity.type
_entity.pdbx_description
1 polymer ?
#
loop_
_entity_poly.entity_id
_entity_poly.type
_entity_poly.pdbx_seq_one_letter_code
_entity_poly.pdbx_strand_id
1 'polypeptide(L)'
;MSQEPTPSKATNRLIAMAAKVAEGAAQPESYYPLLAETLQHSIANREVTESRAQDRGELFLAEHGELLDRVLDHMEAYEAGLMRHTEYFETGDPQALLDGNQMLIQAITPLLEALDLYGGAFLTFGPADYPLMNSVLNTLNWIIKGISPPEALEQVKKSAIEYHQKGIAQMEASEEANTEGYEIKKKAYEDIVRALQELQPVSEESLIEEAVRPLHLALEALTQADQKILIEGTSLKPTNMPSANILISAVRGGVEGHLTRETVAEAMAWYRSFTEQIEEQFDLAMEAETNSLVILEELPKTREIVDLHDEILERLETALAAETLEKENIEPIIDEFVDVVDRLEASSEVFIEAAQREGKLICVKCGHANPPNNRVCESCGFKLPQLVDPTMYAQSTFEMEERTGLEEETDDDYHMGINTYRLFEAAYNFYEGNIDEAEFRSHINTSRRTVEESEDGLHNMTGKVLTEKQLSRLTPEDQKTFEESQEMFEEVRTLLEEGIDDWLEGLEYFEGYIETRHRPTLETGIQLIFVASQKIHKVTKLGEMANKTLDEITDKEKEKAQASQASPAPAGPAEAEVEAVEESTGIVDLGPDLG
;
A
#
# COMPACT_ATOMS: atom_id res chain seq x y z
N MET A 1 -32.23 -47.47 6.90
CA MET A 1 -31.21 -46.73 7.69
C MET A 1 -31.67 -46.76 9.13
N SER A 2 -30.89 -47.34 10.04
CA SER A 2 -31.18 -47.24 11.47
C SER A 2 -31.10 -45.76 11.84
N GLN A 3 -32.23 -45.13 12.21
CA GLN A 3 -32.24 -43.76 12.70
C GLN A 3 -31.67 -43.78 14.12
N GLU A 4 -30.34 -43.66 14.22
CA GLU A 4 -29.71 -43.45 15.51
C GLU A 4 -30.09 -42.04 16.04
N PRO A 5 -30.24 -41.86 17.37
CA PRO A 5 -30.82 -40.65 17.94
C PRO A 5 -29.91 -39.42 17.86
N THR A 6 -28.61 -39.60 17.59
CA THR A 6 -27.62 -38.53 17.47
C THR A 6 -26.65 -38.82 16.31
N PRO A 7 -25.91 -37.83 15.79
CA PRO A 7 -24.84 -38.07 14.82
C PRO A 7 -23.59 -38.76 15.41
N SER A 8 -23.45 -38.82 16.74
CA SER A 8 -22.29 -39.40 17.42
C SER A 8 -22.49 -40.87 17.75
N LYS A 9 -21.73 -41.76 17.09
CA LYS A 9 -21.73 -43.20 17.38
C LYS A 9 -21.38 -43.52 18.83
N ALA A 10 -20.45 -42.77 19.42
CA ALA A 10 -20.04 -42.95 20.81
C ALA A 10 -21.18 -42.59 21.78
N THR A 11 -21.87 -41.47 21.53
CA THR A 11 -23.01 -41.03 22.33
C THR A 11 -24.20 -41.98 22.15
N ASN A 12 -24.47 -42.46 20.93
CA ASN A 12 -25.51 -43.48 20.70
C ASN A 12 -25.24 -44.78 21.44
N ARG A 13 -23.96 -45.19 21.57
CA ARG A 13 -23.57 -46.36 22.37
C ARG A 13 -23.85 -46.15 23.87
N LEU A 14 -23.58 -44.96 24.40
CA LEU A 14 -23.92 -44.60 25.77
C LEU A 14 -25.43 -44.65 26.00
N ILE A 15 -26.21 -43.99 25.13
CA ILE A 15 -27.67 -43.92 25.22
C ILE A 15 -28.29 -45.31 25.21
N ALA A 16 -27.85 -46.16 24.27
CA ALA A 16 -28.36 -47.51 24.14
C ALA A 16 -28.02 -48.39 25.36
N MET A 17 -26.85 -48.21 25.98
CA MET A 17 -26.47 -48.98 27.16
C MET A 17 -27.23 -48.49 28.41
N ALA A 18 -27.37 -47.17 28.58
CA ALA A 18 -28.16 -46.58 29.66
C ALA A 18 -29.63 -47.04 29.61
N ALA A 19 -30.26 -47.05 28.43
CA ALA A 19 -31.63 -47.54 28.26
C ALA A 19 -31.77 -49.03 28.65
N LYS A 20 -30.83 -49.88 28.24
CA LYS A 20 -30.84 -51.31 28.61
C LYS A 20 -30.71 -51.53 30.12
N VAL A 21 -29.91 -50.72 30.80
CA VAL A 21 -29.78 -50.78 32.26
C VAL A 21 -31.07 -50.29 32.94
N ALA A 22 -31.67 -49.19 32.45
CA ALA A 22 -32.92 -48.67 32.98
C ALA A 22 -34.09 -49.67 32.85
N GLU A 23 -34.13 -50.44 31.76
CA GLU A 23 -35.12 -51.49 31.52
C GLU A 23 -34.81 -52.82 32.24
N GLY A 24 -33.66 -52.92 32.93
CA GLY A 24 -33.20 -54.16 33.57
C GLY A 24 -32.73 -55.24 32.58
N ALA A 25 -32.54 -54.89 31.31
CA ALA A 25 -32.05 -55.78 30.26
C ALA A 25 -30.51 -55.95 30.25
N ALA A 26 -29.78 -55.10 30.97
CA ALA A 26 -28.34 -55.19 31.19
C ALA A 26 -27.99 -54.94 32.66
N GLN A 27 -26.86 -55.49 33.11
CA GLN A 27 -26.37 -55.29 34.48
C GLN A 27 -25.68 -53.92 34.61
N PRO A 28 -25.94 -53.12 35.67
CA PRO A 28 -25.32 -51.81 35.88
C PRO A 28 -23.79 -51.80 35.78
N GLU A 29 -23.14 -52.87 36.26
CA GLU A 29 -21.68 -53.01 36.28
C GLU A 29 -21.07 -53.09 34.86
N SER A 30 -21.88 -53.45 33.86
CA SER A 30 -21.46 -53.45 32.45
C SER A 30 -21.48 -52.06 31.80
N TYR A 31 -22.16 -51.09 32.43
CA TYR A 31 -22.31 -49.73 31.94
C TYR A 31 -21.37 -48.74 32.64
N TYR A 32 -21.19 -48.89 33.95
CA TYR A 32 -20.41 -47.94 34.77
C TYR A 32 -19.00 -47.60 34.21
N PRO A 33 -18.18 -48.57 33.75
CA PRO A 33 -16.85 -48.25 33.23
C PRO A 33 -16.89 -47.35 31.99
N LEU A 34 -17.86 -47.59 31.08
CA LEU A 34 -18.02 -46.80 29.86
C LEU A 34 -18.46 -45.35 30.19
N LEU A 35 -19.37 -45.20 31.16
CA LEU A 35 -19.83 -43.90 31.63
C LEU A 35 -18.69 -43.11 32.29
N ALA A 36 -17.97 -43.74 33.23
CA ALA A 36 -16.87 -43.12 33.95
C ALA A 36 -15.74 -42.69 33.01
N GLU A 37 -15.34 -43.56 32.06
CA GLU A 37 -14.34 -43.23 31.04
C GLU A 37 -14.79 -42.05 30.17
N THR A 38 -16.05 -42.03 29.73
CA THR A 38 -16.53 -40.94 28.86
C THR A 38 -16.64 -39.62 29.60
N LEU A 39 -17.11 -39.62 30.84
CA LEU A 39 -17.18 -38.40 31.67
C LEU A 39 -15.78 -37.85 31.94
N GLN A 40 -14.83 -38.72 32.31
CA GLN A 40 -13.45 -38.31 32.53
C GLN A 40 -12.82 -37.72 31.26
N HIS A 41 -13.02 -38.35 30.10
CA HIS A 41 -12.52 -37.82 28.82
C HIS A 41 -13.17 -36.49 28.45
N SER A 42 -14.47 -36.31 28.71
CA SER A 42 -15.16 -35.05 28.42
C SER A 42 -14.58 -33.89 29.23
N ILE A 43 -14.45 -34.07 30.55
CA ILE A 43 -13.90 -33.05 31.45
C ILE A 43 -12.45 -32.71 31.06
N ALA A 44 -11.62 -33.74 30.83
CA ALA A 44 -10.23 -33.53 30.42
C ALA A 44 -10.14 -32.80 29.06
N ASN A 45 -11.01 -33.10 28.10
CA ASN A 45 -11.03 -32.42 26.82
C ASN A 45 -11.46 -30.95 26.95
N ARG A 46 -12.37 -30.63 27.88
CA ARG A 46 -12.79 -29.25 28.16
C ARG A 46 -11.62 -28.44 28.71
N GLU A 47 -10.93 -28.96 29.74
CA GLU A 47 -9.73 -28.34 30.32
C GLU A 47 -8.63 -28.14 29.26
N VAL A 48 -8.39 -29.14 28.41
CA VAL A 48 -7.40 -29.04 27.32
C VAL A 48 -7.80 -28.01 26.27
N THR A 49 -9.10 -27.92 25.94
CA THR A 49 -9.60 -26.94 24.97
C THR A 49 -9.41 -25.53 25.48
N GLU A 50 -9.77 -25.28 26.73
CA GLU A 50 -9.60 -23.99 27.40
C GLU A 50 -8.11 -23.60 27.50
N SER A 51 -7.26 -24.52 27.98
CA SER A 51 -5.82 -24.29 28.09
C SER A 51 -5.18 -23.98 26.74
N ARG A 52 -5.58 -24.69 25.67
CA ARG A 52 -5.05 -24.45 24.32
C ARG A 52 -5.45 -23.08 23.78
N ALA A 53 -6.64 -22.59 24.11
CA ALA A 53 -7.08 -21.26 23.74
C ALA A 53 -6.27 -20.18 24.47
N GLN A 54 -6.01 -20.38 25.77
CA GLN A 54 -5.17 -19.49 26.57
C GLN A 54 -3.73 -19.45 26.05
N ASP A 55 -3.16 -20.60 25.72
CA ASP A 55 -1.81 -20.71 25.13
C ASP A 55 -1.71 -20.02 23.76
N ARG A 56 -2.84 -19.76 23.10
CA ARG A 56 -2.89 -19.06 21.82
C ARG A 56 -2.66 -17.55 21.95
N GLY A 57 -2.92 -16.98 23.13
CA GLY A 57 -2.67 -15.58 23.47
C GLY A 57 -3.93 -14.72 23.54
N GLU A 58 -3.77 -13.52 24.10
CA GLU A 58 -4.87 -12.59 24.38
C GLU A 58 -5.62 -12.13 23.13
N LEU A 59 -4.91 -11.95 22.01
CA LEU A 59 -5.52 -11.51 20.74
C LEU A 59 -6.53 -12.54 20.21
N PHE A 60 -6.18 -13.83 20.25
CA PHE A 60 -7.09 -14.90 19.84
C PHE A 60 -8.36 -14.91 20.71
N LEU A 61 -8.20 -14.73 22.02
CA LEU A 61 -9.33 -14.70 22.95
C LEU A 61 -10.21 -13.46 22.74
N ALA A 62 -9.63 -12.32 22.38
CA ALA A 62 -10.38 -11.11 22.07
C ALA A 62 -11.24 -11.28 20.80
N GLU A 63 -10.70 -11.91 19.75
CA GLU A 63 -11.40 -12.08 18.48
C GLU A 63 -12.37 -13.26 18.44
N HIS A 64 -12.05 -14.35 19.16
CA HIS A 64 -12.75 -15.64 19.04
C HIS A 64 -13.21 -16.21 20.39
N GLY A 65 -13.12 -15.45 21.47
CA GLY A 65 -13.54 -15.86 22.81
C GLY A 65 -15.01 -16.31 22.88
N GLU A 66 -15.91 -15.64 22.15
CA GLU A 66 -17.32 -16.04 22.11
C GLU A 66 -17.54 -17.45 21.51
N LEU A 67 -16.70 -17.85 20.53
CA LEU A 67 -16.75 -19.20 19.96
C LEU A 67 -16.23 -20.23 20.96
N LEU A 68 -15.18 -19.90 21.72
CA LEU A 68 -14.68 -20.75 22.80
C LEU A 68 -15.74 -20.94 23.88
N ASP A 69 -16.34 -19.86 24.37
CA ASP A 69 -17.38 -19.90 25.40
C ASP A 69 -18.53 -20.81 24.98
N ARG A 70 -18.97 -20.70 23.72
CA ARG A 70 -20.02 -21.56 23.17
C ARG A 70 -19.64 -23.04 23.14
N VAL A 71 -18.37 -23.38 22.85
CA VAL A 71 -17.88 -24.76 22.93
C VAL A 71 -17.89 -25.25 24.39
N LEU A 72 -17.37 -24.43 25.31
CA LEU A 72 -17.30 -24.77 26.73
C LEU A 72 -18.69 -24.99 27.33
N ASP A 73 -19.65 -24.12 27.04
CA ASP A 73 -21.06 -24.23 27.45
C ASP A 73 -21.69 -25.55 26.98
N HIS A 74 -21.46 -25.92 25.71
CA HIS A 74 -22.00 -27.16 25.17
C HIS A 74 -21.27 -28.42 25.69
N MET A 75 -19.97 -28.33 26.01
CA MET A 75 -19.25 -29.41 26.70
C MET A 75 -19.80 -29.60 28.12
N GLU A 76 -20.06 -28.52 28.86
CA GLU A 76 -20.68 -28.57 30.19
C GLU A 76 -22.09 -29.16 30.15
N ALA A 77 -22.90 -28.79 29.15
CA ALA A 77 -24.23 -29.38 28.96
C ALA A 77 -24.16 -30.90 28.67
N TYR A 78 -23.16 -31.33 27.90
CA TYR A 78 -22.91 -32.75 27.64
C TYR A 78 -22.46 -33.49 28.90
N GLU A 79 -21.52 -32.90 29.67
CA GLU A 79 -21.06 -33.40 30.96
C GLU A 79 -22.21 -33.52 31.97
N ALA A 80 -23.13 -32.56 32.00
CA ALA A 80 -24.32 -32.61 32.85
C ALA A 80 -25.21 -33.82 32.54
N GLY A 81 -25.36 -34.17 31.26
CA GLY A 81 -26.07 -35.40 30.85
C GLY A 81 -25.37 -36.67 31.33
N LEU A 82 -24.04 -36.71 31.28
CA LEU A 82 -23.25 -37.83 31.81
C LEU A 82 -23.32 -37.92 33.34
N MET A 83 -23.24 -36.78 34.05
CA MET A 83 -23.39 -36.72 35.50
C MET A 83 -24.79 -37.18 35.93
N ARG A 84 -25.83 -36.82 35.17
CA ARG A 84 -27.19 -37.32 35.41
C ARG A 84 -27.27 -38.85 35.32
N HIS A 85 -26.48 -39.50 34.46
CA HIS A 85 -26.37 -40.96 34.47
C HIS A 85 -25.62 -41.50 35.70
N THR A 86 -24.65 -40.77 36.25
CA THR A 86 -23.95 -41.22 37.47
C THR A 86 -24.86 -41.27 38.69
N GLU A 87 -25.86 -40.39 38.77
CA GLU A 87 -26.84 -40.38 39.85
C GLU A 87 -27.64 -41.69 39.98
N TYR A 88 -27.82 -42.44 38.88
CA TYR A 88 -28.43 -43.77 38.93
C TYR A 88 -27.65 -44.73 39.83
N PHE A 89 -26.31 -44.66 39.83
CA PHE A 89 -25.47 -45.54 40.63
C PHE A 89 -25.47 -45.17 42.12
N GLU A 90 -25.90 -43.95 42.45
CA GLU A 90 -26.03 -43.48 43.83
C GLU A 90 -27.44 -43.73 44.39
N THR A 91 -28.46 -43.54 43.55
CA THR A 91 -29.88 -43.52 43.96
C THR A 91 -30.65 -44.78 43.57
N GLY A 92 -30.19 -45.51 42.55
CA GLY A 92 -30.89 -46.62 41.92
C GLY A 92 -32.09 -46.21 41.06
N ASP A 93 -32.30 -44.91 40.79
CA ASP A 93 -33.46 -44.41 40.04
C ASP A 93 -33.25 -44.51 38.51
N PRO A 94 -33.95 -45.41 37.78
CA PRO A 94 -33.81 -45.54 36.34
C PRO A 94 -34.18 -44.27 35.56
N GLN A 95 -34.99 -43.38 36.14
CA GLN A 95 -35.36 -42.13 35.47
C GLN A 95 -34.15 -41.22 35.25
N ALA A 96 -33.14 -41.27 36.12
CA ALA A 96 -31.90 -40.52 35.94
C ALA A 96 -31.16 -40.92 34.64
N LEU A 97 -31.19 -42.20 34.25
CA LEU A 97 -30.63 -42.66 32.98
C LEU A 97 -31.42 -42.16 31.76
N LEU A 98 -32.75 -42.03 31.88
CA LEU A 98 -33.59 -41.56 30.79
C LEU A 98 -33.49 -40.04 30.61
N ASP A 99 -33.45 -39.29 31.71
CA ASP A 99 -33.26 -37.84 31.71
C ASP A 99 -31.89 -37.48 31.14
N GLY A 100 -30.82 -38.17 31.58
CA GLY A 100 -29.48 -37.94 31.04
C GLY A 100 -29.38 -38.26 29.55
N ASN A 101 -30.06 -39.29 29.05
CA ASN A 101 -30.13 -39.58 27.62
C ASN A 101 -30.72 -38.41 26.84
N GLN A 102 -31.79 -37.78 27.35
CA GLN A 102 -32.40 -36.63 26.71
C GLN A 102 -31.45 -35.43 26.70
N MET A 103 -30.73 -35.18 27.79
CA MET A 103 -29.72 -34.12 27.87
C MET A 103 -28.57 -34.35 26.87
N LEU A 104 -28.06 -35.58 26.76
CA LEU A 104 -27.01 -35.93 25.80
C LEU A 104 -27.47 -35.71 24.34
N ILE A 105 -28.72 -36.07 24.02
CA ILE A 105 -29.30 -35.84 22.68
C ILE A 105 -29.38 -34.34 22.37
N GLN A 106 -29.77 -33.53 23.36
CA GLN A 106 -29.89 -32.08 23.19
C GLN A 106 -28.52 -31.38 23.08
N ALA A 107 -27.50 -31.88 23.77
CA ALA A 107 -26.19 -31.23 23.84
C ALA A 107 -25.26 -31.59 22.66
N ILE A 108 -25.31 -32.82 22.14
CA ILE A 108 -24.26 -33.32 21.25
C ILE A 108 -24.22 -32.66 19.86
N THR A 109 -25.38 -32.37 19.25
CA THR A 109 -25.39 -31.74 17.92
C THR A 109 -24.87 -30.30 17.98
N PRO A 110 -25.37 -29.42 18.87
CA PRO A 110 -24.80 -28.08 19.05
C PRO A 110 -23.32 -28.10 19.44
N LEU A 111 -22.89 -29.08 20.24
CA LEU A 111 -21.48 -29.24 20.58
C LEU A 111 -20.62 -29.50 19.34
N LEU A 112 -21.04 -30.41 18.46
CA LEU A 112 -20.29 -30.72 17.23
C LEU A 112 -20.21 -29.52 16.29
N GLU A 113 -21.31 -28.76 16.15
CA GLU A 113 -21.34 -27.52 15.35
C GLU A 113 -20.42 -26.45 15.94
N ALA A 114 -20.46 -26.24 17.26
CA ALA A 114 -19.58 -25.28 17.93
C ALA A 114 -18.11 -25.68 17.81
N LEU A 115 -17.79 -26.97 17.96
CA LEU A 115 -16.43 -27.48 17.79
C LEU A 115 -15.90 -27.30 16.36
N ASP A 116 -16.76 -27.43 15.35
CA ASP A 116 -16.37 -27.22 13.95
C ASP A 116 -16.05 -25.75 13.67
N LEU A 117 -16.92 -24.83 14.12
CA LEU A 117 -16.72 -23.39 13.98
C LEU A 117 -15.47 -22.90 14.73
N TYR A 118 -15.35 -23.28 16.01
CA TYR A 118 -14.19 -22.94 16.83
C TYR A 118 -12.92 -23.57 16.27
N GLY A 119 -12.98 -24.83 15.85
CA GLY A 119 -11.85 -25.54 15.25
C GLY A 119 -11.34 -24.86 13.99
N GLY A 120 -12.25 -24.39 13.13
CA GLY A 120 -11.93 -23.59 11.95
C GLY A 120 -11.17 -22.32 12.32
N ALA A 121 -11.75 -21.48 13.19
CA ALA A 121 -11.13 -20.24 13.65
C ALA A 121 -9.76 -20.48 14.31
N PHE A 122 -9.65 -21.51 15.16
CA PHE A 122 -8.40 -21.88 15.82
C PHE A 122 -7.30 -22.29 14.83
N LEU A 123 -7.66 -23.02 13.78
CA LEU A 123 -6.73 -23.47 12.74
C LEU A 123 -6.26 -22.33 11.83
N THR A 124 -7.15 -21.40 11.50
CA THR A 124 -6.88 -20.31 10.57
C THR A 124 -6.31 -19.06 11.22
N PHE A 125 -6.37 -18.97 12.55
CA PHE A 125 -5.74 -17.88 13.29
C PHE A 125 -4.21 -18.00 13.20
N GLY A 126 -3.52 -16.89 13.00
CA GLY A 126 -2.07 -16.86 12.91
C GLY A 126 -1.54 -15.55 12.31
N PRO A 127 -0.21 -15.45 12.15
CA PRO A 127 0.45 -14.21 11.77
C PRO A 127 0.35 -13.87 10.27
N ALA A 128 -0.12 -14.78 9.42
CA ALA A 128 -0.30 -14.50 8.01
C ALA A 128 -1.70 -13.96 7.73
N ASP A 129 -1.82 -13.08 6.75
CA ASP A 129 -3.11 -12.52 6.32
C ASP A 129 -4.03 -13.57 5.65
N TYR A 130 -3.49 -14.74 5.35
CA TYR A 130 -4.17 -15.81 4.62
C TYR A 130 -4.56 -16.97 5.55
N PRO A 131 -5.87 -17.26 5.73
CA PRO A 131 -6.36 -18.39 6.54
C PRO A 131 -5.74 -19.75 6.17
N LEU A 132 -5.55 -19.99 4.87
CA LEU A 132 -4.90 -21.20 4.37
C LEU A 132 -3.43 -21.28 4.80
N MET A 133 -2.69 -20.17 4.74
CA MET A 133 -1.29 -20.12 5.17
C MET A 133 -1.18 -20.45 6.66
N ASN A 134 -2.02 -19.81 7.49
CA ASN A 134 -2.06 -20.09 8.92
C ASN A 134 -2.37 -21.56 9.22
N SER A 135 -3.34 -22.14 8.51
CA SER A 135 -3.69 -23.57 8.64
C SER A 135 -2.49 -24.48 8.34
N VAL A 136 -1.72 -24.16 7.29
CA VAL A 136 -0.50 -24.90 6.93
C VAL A 136 0.61 -24.71 7.98
N LEU A 137 0.90 -23.47 8.38
CA LEU A 137 1.92 -23.14 9.38
C LEU A 137 1.64 -23.83 10.71
N ASN A 138 0.39 -23.77 11.19
CA ASN A 138 -0.04 -24.41 12.42
C ASN A 138 0.13 -25.94 12.34
N THR A 139 -0.28 -26.54 11.22
CA THR A 139 -0.17 -27.99 11.00
C THR A 139 1.29 -28.45 10.98
N LEU A 140 2.18 -27.73 10.28
CA LEU A 140 3.62 -28.04 10.26
C LEU A 140 4.23 -27.94 11.66
N ASN A 141 3.91 -26.88 12.41
CA ASN A 141 4.36 -26.72 13.79
C ASN A 141 3.89 -27.85 14.71
N TRP A 142 2.65 -28.32 14.56
CA TRP A 142 2.14 -29.45 15.35
C TRP A 142 2.79 -30.77 14.98
N ILE A 143 3.14 -30.97 13.71
CA ILE A 143 3.90 -32.15 13.27
C ILE A 143 5.30 -32.13 13.91
N ILE A 144 6.00 -30.99 13.87
CA ILE A 144 7.33 -30.84 14.50
C ILE A 144 7.27 -31.11 16.01
N LYS A 145 6.23 -30.59 16.69
CA LYS A 145 6.02 -30.79 18.13
C LYS A 145 5.51 -32.19 18.49
N GLY A 146 5.26 -33.06 17.51
CA GLY A 146 4.70 -34.40 17.72
C GLY A 146 3.26 -34.42 18.21
N ILE A 147 2.55 -33.30 18.09
CA ILE A 147 1.13 -33.15 18.46
C ILE A 147 0.23 -33.78 17.39
N SER A 148 0.62 -33.67 16.12
CA SER A 148 -0.14 -34.19 14.98
C SER A 148 0.72 -35.12 14.14
N PRO A 149 0.13 -36.16 13.53
CA PRO A 149 0.84 -37.03 12.61
C PRO A 149 1.02 -36.34 11.24
N PRO A 150 2.05 -36.72 10.44
CA PRO A 150 2.30 -36.11 9.13
C PRO A 150 1.10 -36.11 8.17
N GLU A 151 0.22 -37.11 8.29
CA GLU A 151 -1.01 -37.24 7.50
C GLU A 151 -1.99 -36.08 7.70
N ALA A 152 -1.90 -35.33 8.79
CA ALA A 152 -2.70 -34.14 9.02
C ALA A 152 -2.47 -33.07 7.94
N LEU A 153 -1.23 -32.94 7.44
CA LEU A 153 -0.89 -32.02 6.37
C LEU A 153 -1.59 -32.39 5.06
N GLU A 154 -1.69 -33.68 4.76
CA GLU A 154 -2.35 -34.16 3.54
C GLU A 154 -3.85 -33.84 3.54
N GLN A 155 -4.50 -33.82 4.70
CA GLN A 155 -5.92 -33.45 4.81
C GLN A 155 -6.14 -31.95 4.53
N VAL A 156 -5.27 -31.08 5.06
CA VAL A 156 -5.30 -29.64 4.79
C VAL A 156 -5.03 -29.38 3.31
N LYS A 157 -3.98 -29.99 2.75
CA LYS A 157 -3.63 -29.92 1.33
C LYS A 157 -4.79 -30.33 0.43
N LYS A 158 -5.40 -31.49 0.69
CA LYS A 158 -6.49 -32.03 -0.13
C LYS A 158 -7.66 -31.07 -0.21
N SER A 159 -8.14 -30.58 0.94
CA SER A 159 -9.30 -29.69 0.99
C SER A 159 -9.03 -28.37 0.27
N ALA A 160 -7.83 -27.80 0.46
CA ALA A 160 -7.42 -26.58 -0.22
C ALA A 160 -7.24 -26.77 -1.73
N ILE A 161 -6.63 -27.87 -2.17
CA ILE A 161 -6.47 -28.20 -3.59
C ILE A 161 -7.83 -28.33 -4.27
N GLU A 162 -8.78 -29.07 -3.66
CA GLU A 162 -10.13 -29.25 -4.21
C GLU A 162 -10.87 -27.91 -4.37
N TYR A 163 -10.74 -27.00 -3.39
CA TYR A 163 -11.33 -25.65 -3.47
C TYR A 163 -10.77 -24.84 -4.65
N HIS A 164 -9.44 -24.74 -4.77
CA HIS A 164 -8.81 -23.93 -5.82
C HIS A 164 -9.01 -24.54 -7.21
N GLN A 165 -8.99 -25.87 -7.34
CA GLN A 165 -9.32 -26.55 -8.59
C GLN A 165 -10.75 -26.27 -9.05
N LYS A 166 -11.71 -26.23 -8.12
CA LYS A 166 -13.09 -25.84 -8.43
C LYS A 166 -13.16 -24.39 -8.91
N GLY A 167 -12.41 -23.49 -8.28
CA GLY A 167 -12.31 -22.09 -8.70
C GLY A 167 -11.75 -21.94 -10.12
N ILE A 168 -10.69 -22.67 -10.48
CA ILE A 168 -10.15 -22.72 -11.84
C ILE A 168 -11.23 -23.15 -12.84
N ALA A 169 -11.92 -24.25 -12.56
CA ALA A 169 -12.98 -24.77 -13.44
C ALA A 169 -14.16 -23.78 -13.60
N GLN A 170 -14.48 -23.00 -12.58
CA GLN A 170 -15.50 -21.96 -12.65
C GLN A 170 -15.06 -20.79 -13.54
N MET A 171 -13.81 -20.35 -13.43
CA MET A 171 -13.27 -19.29 -14.30
C MET A 171 -13.20 -19.75 -15.76
N GLU A 172 -12.78 -20.99 -16.03
CA GLU A 172 -12.76 -21.54 -17.40
C GLU A 172 -14.15 -21.66 -18.05
N ALA A 173 -15.20 -21.75 -17.24
CA ALA A 173 -16.58 -21.85 -17.71
C ALA A 173 -17.27 -20.48 -17.89
N SER A 174 -16.66 -19.39 -17.42
CA SER A 174 -17.26 -18.05 -17.44
C SER A 174 -16.76 -17.21 -18.62
N GLU A 175 -17.67 -16.65 -19.41
CA GLU A 175 -17.32 -15.69 -20.48
C GLU A 175 -16.84 -14.34 -19.92
N GLU A 176 -17.22 -14.00 -18.68
CA GLU A 176 -16.81 -12.78 -17.97
C GLU A 176 -15.38 -12.86 -17.42
N ALA A 177 -14.81 -14.07 -17.34
CA ALA A 177 -13.46 -14.32 -16.83
C ALA A 177 -12.36 -14.19 -17.91
N ASN A 178 -12.63 -13.51 -19.02
CA ASN A 178 -11.70 -13.37 -20.14
C ASN A 178 -10.90 -12.04 -20.10
N THR A 179 -10.65 -11.53 -18.89
CA THR A 179 -9.82 -10.33 -18.68
C THR A 179 -8.41 -10.72 -18.18
N GLU A 180 -7.46 -9.80 -18.27
CA GLU A 180 -6.09 -10.06 -17.86
C GLU A 180 -6.01 -10.36 -16.35
N GLY A 181 -6.81 -9.68 -15.52
CA GLY A 181 -6.94 -9.96 -14.10
C GLY A 181 -7.41 -11.39 -13.80
N TYR A 182 -8.43 -11.89 -14.51
CA TYR A 182 -8.90 -13.27 -14.33
C TYR A 182 -7.89 -14.33 -14.78
N GLU A 183 -7.12 -14.07 -15.85
CA GLU A 183 -6.02 -14.96 -16.26
C GLU A 183 -4.90 -15.01 -15.21
N ILE A 184 -4.56 -13.88 -14.60
CA ILE A 184 -3.59 -13.82 -13.49
C ILE A 184 -4.13 -14.57 -12.27
N LYS A 185 -5.42 -14.42 -11.95
CA LYS A 185 -6.09 -15.13 -10.85
C LYS A 185 -6.09 -16.63 -11.05
N LYS A 186 -6.40 -17.08 -12.28
CA LYS A 186 -6.33 -18.49 -12.66
C LYS A 186 -4.93 -19.05 -12.45
N LYS A 187 -3.91 -18.34 -12.93
CA LYS A 187 -2.51 -18.72 -12.72
C LYS A 187 -2.14 -18.78 -11.24
N ALA A 188 -2.60 -17.82 -10.43
CA ALA A 188 -2.36 -17.84 -8.98
C ALA A 188 -3.00 -19.08 -8.32
N TYR A 189 -4.21 -19.47 -8.71
CA TYR A 189 -4.83 -20.72 -8.24
C TYR A 189 -4.04 -21.97 -8.66
N GLU A 190 -3.55 -22.02 -9.90
CA GLU A 190 -2.69 -23.11 -10.37
C GLU A 190 -1.38 -23.19 -9.57
N ASP A 191 -0.76 -22.05 -9.29
CA ASP A 191 0.47 -21.94 -8.50
C ASP A 191 0.23 -22.34 -7.03
N ILE A 192 -0.91 -21.97 -6.42
CA ILE A 192 -1.33 -22.45 -5.08
C ILE A 192 -1.47 -23.97 -5.08
N VAL A 193 -2.17 -24.54 -6.05
CA VAL A 193 -2.35 -26.00 -6.17
C VAL A 193 -1.00 -26.69 -6.29
N ARG A 194 -0.09 -26.18 -7.12
CA ARG A 194 1.27 -26.73 -7.27
C ARG A 194 2.05 -26.64 -5.95
N ALA A 195 2.06 -25.48 -5.31
CA ALA A 195 2.76 -25.27 -4.04
C ALA A 195 2.27 -26.23 -2.96
N LEU A 196 0.95 -26.44 -2.85
CA LEU A 196 0.37 -27.40 -1.91
C LEU A 196 0.74 -28.84 -2.25
N GLN A 197 0.74 -29.23 -3.53
CA GLN A 197 1.14 -30.59 -3.95
C GLN A 197 2.59 -30.89 -3.62
N GLU A 198 3.48 -29.91 -3.81
CA GLU A 198 4.92 -30.02 -3.55
C GLU A 198 5.25 -29.93 -2.05
N LEU A 199 4.41 -29.28 -1.25
CA LEU A 199 4.63 -29.10 0.19
C LEU A 199 4.75 -30.45 0.92
N GLN A 200 5.84 -30.59 1.66
CA GLN A 200 6.15 -31.76 2.49
C GLN A 200 6.26 -31.36 3.97
N PRO A 201 6.04 -32.31 4.90
CA PRO A 201 6.35 -32.09 6.31
C PRO A 201 7.84 -31.78 6.50
N VAL A 202 8.15 -30.83 7.37
CA VAL A 202 9.52 -30.47 7.75
C VAL A 202 9.88 -31.06 9.12
N SER A 203 11.17 -31.26 9.37
CA SER A 203 11.66 -31.84 10.63
C SER A 203 11.96 -30.82 11.72
N GLU A 204 12.17 -29.56 11.35
CA GLU A 204 12.59 -28.48 12.25
C GLU A 204 11.89 -27.16 11.90
N GLU A 205 11.63 -26.33 12.91
CA GLU A 205 10.89 -25.07 12.79
C GLU A 205 11.59 -24.05 11.86
N SER A 206 12.92 -24.05 11.84
CA SER A 206 13.73 -23.19 10.96
C SER A 206 13.52 -23.44 9.47
N LEU A 207 12.99 -24.61 9.09
CA LEU A 207 12.75 -24.98 7.70
C LEU A 207 11.33 -24.64 7.22
N ILE A 208 10.44 -24.21 8.13
CA ILE A 208 9.03 -23.92 7.79
C ILE A 208 8.96 -22.79 6.77
N GLU A 209 9.67 -21.68 7.00
CA GLU A 209 9.62 -20.50 6.14
C GLU A 209 10.00 -20.82 4.69
N GLU A 210 11.09 -21.59 4.50
CA GLU A 210 11.52 -22.03 3.18
C GLU A 210 10.49 -22.96 2.52
N ALA A 211 9.90 -23.89 3.29
CA ALA A 211 8.92 -24.83 2.78
C ALA A 211 7.61 -24.16 2.33
N VAL A 212 7.15 -23.13 3.03
CA VAL A 212 5.88 -22.44 2.71
C VAL A 212 6.03 -21.27 1.76
N ARG A 213 7.26 -20.80 1.48
CA ARG A 213 7.51 -19.65 0.58
C ARG A 213 6.80 -19.75 -0.76
N PRO A 214 6.78 -20.89 -1.48
CA PRO A 214 6.05 -20.99 -2.74
C PRO A 214 4.54 -20.76 -2.59
N LEU A 215 3.95 -21.23 -1.48
CA LEU A 215 2.54 -21.01 -1.18
C LEU A 215 2.27 -19.54 -0.83
N HIS A 216 3.17 -18.89 -0.10
CA HIS A 216 3.05 -17.48 0.26
C HIS A 216 3.01 -16.58 -0.97
N LEU A 217 3.99 -16.74 -1.87
CA LEU A 217 4.06 -15.98 -3.13
C LEU A 217 2.81 -16.19 -4.01
N ALA A 218 2.26 -17.40 -4.03
CA ALA A 218 1.07 -17.69 -4.81
C ALA A 218 -0.20 -17.04 -4.23
N LEU A 219 -0.29 -16.91 -2.89
CA LEU A 219 -1.38 -16.21 -2.20
C LEU A 219 -1.27 -14.68 -2.35
N GLU A 220 -0.06 -14.13 -2.34
CA GLU A 220 0.18 -12.72 -2.67
C GLU A 220 -0.23 -12.40 -4.12
N ALA A 221 0.18 -13.26 -5.07
CA ALA A 221 -0.19 -13.13 -6.48
C ALA A 221 -1.72 -13.17 -6.68
N LEU A 222 -2.43 -13.99 -5.88
CA LEU A 222 -3.89 -14.01 -5.87
C LEU A 222 -4.48 -12.66 -5.44
N THR A 223 -3.92 -12.05 -4.39
CA THR A 223 -4.38 -10.73 -3.90
C THR A 223 -4.18 -9.65 -4.95
N GLN A 224 -3.02 -9.65 -5.63
CA GLN A 224 -2.75 -8.74 -6.75
C GLN A 224 -3.70 -8.99 -7.93
N ALA A 225 -4.05 -10.25 -8.20
CA ALA A 225 -5.02 -10.57 -9.23
C ALA A 225 -6.41 -10.03 -8.89
N ASP A 226 -6.85 -10.17 -7.64
CA ASP A 226 -8.13 -9.63 -7.17
C ASP A 226 -8.16 -8.09 -7.26
N GLN A 227 -7.07 -7.42 -6.88
CA GLN A 227 -6.92 -5.97 -7.08
C GLN A 227 -6.98 -5.60 -8.56
N LYS A 228 -6.33 -6.36 -9.44
CA LYS A 228 -6.36 -6.09 -10.88
C LYS A 228 -7.75 -6.31 -11.47
N ILE A 229 -8.46 -7.36 -11.07
CA ILE A 229 -9.87 -7.57 -11.47
C ILE A 229 -10.73 -6.41 -11.00
N LEU A 230 -10.54 -5.95 -9.76
CA LEU A 230 -11.24 -4.80 -9.22
C LEU A 230 -10.96 -3.55 -10.07
N ILE A 231 -9.69 -3.26 -10.37
CA ILE A 231 -9.28 -2.14 -11.23
C ILE A 231 -9.89 -2.30 -12.62
N GLU A 232 -9.79 -3.46 -13.28
CA GLU A 232 -10.37 -3.68 -14.61
C GLU A 232 -11.90 -3.52 -14.63
N GLY A 233 -12.57 -3.98 -13.58
CA GLY A 233 -14.02 -3.84 -13.40
C GLY A 233 -14.46 -2.42 -13.07
N THR A 234 -13.58 -1.60 -12.49
CA THR A 234 -13.90 -0.25 -11.99
C THR A 234 -13.27 0.88 -12.79
N SER A 235 -12.30 0.63 -13.66
CA SER A 235 -11.51 1.71 -14.28
C SER A 235 -12.04 2.19 -15.63
N LEU A 236 -13.04 1.53 -16.24
CA LEU A 236 -13.43 1.85 -17.62
C LEU A 236 -14.93 1.85 -17.93
N LYS A 237 -15.81 1.40 -17.04
CA LYS A 237 -17.28 1.44 -17.25
C LYS A 237 -18.06 1.39 -15.93
N PRO A 238 -19.25 1.98 -15.89
CA PRO A 238 -19.84 2.82 -16.94
C PRO A 238 -19.27 4.25 -17.02
N THR A 239 -18.58 4.75 -15.99
CA THR A 239 -18.01 6.11 -15.95
C THR A 239 -16.48 6.06 -16.02
N ASN A 240 -15.81 7.20 -16.18
CA ASN A 240 -14.36 7.30 -16.01
C ASN A 240 -13.94 7.56 -14.55
N MET A 241 -14.88 7.70 -13.61
CA MET A 241 -14.60 7.87 -12.19
C MET A 241 -14.57 6.49 -11.49
N PRO A 242 -13.40 5.98 -11.07
CA PRO A 242 -13.31 4.62 -10.54
C PRO A 242 -14.13 4.40 -9.26
N SER A 243 -14.20 5.42 -8.39
CA SER A 243 -15.00 5.37 -7.17
C SER A 243 -16.50 5.24 -7.45
N ALA A 244 -17.02 5.93 -8.46
CA ALA A 244 -18.41 5.78 -8.89
C ALA A 244 -18.67 4.37 -9.43
N ASN A 245 -17.73 3.80 -10.18
CA ASN A 245 -17.88 2.45 -10.71
C ASN A 245 -17.85 1.37 -9.62
N ILE A 246 -17.12 1.59 -8.51
CA ILE A 246 -17.18 0.73 -7.32
C ILE A 246 -18.61 0.70 -6.77
N LEU A 247 -19.22 1.87 -6.54
CA LEU A 247 -20.59 1.97 -6.05
C LEU A 247 -21.59 1.30 -7.02
N ILE A 248 -21.48 1.59 -8.31
CA ILE A 248 -22.36 1.02 -9.34
C ILE A 248 -22.26 -0.50 -9.36
N SER A 249 -21.03 -1.04 -9.29
CA SER A 249 -20.79 -2.48 -9.27
C SER A 249 -21.34 -3.12 -8.01
N ALA A 250 -21.16 -2.48 -6.84
CA ALA A 250 -21.71 -2.95 -5.58
C ALA A 250 -23.24 -3.01 -5.63
N VAL A 251 -23.89 -1.94 -6.11
CA VAL A 251 -25.35 -1.87 -6.23
C VAL A 251 -25.89 -2.92 -7.21
N ARG A 252 -25.30 -3.05 -8.40
CA ARG A 252 -25.69 -4.08 -9.37
C ARG A 252 -25.50 -5.50 -8.82
N GLY A 253 -24.37 -5.76 -8.16
CA GLY A 253 -24.11 -7.02 -7.47
C GLY A 253 -25.12 -7.32 -6.35
N GLY A 254 -25.61 -6.29 -5.65
CA GLY A 254 -26.71 -6.40 -4.69
C GLY A 254 -28.03 -6.78 -5.33
N VAL A 255 -28.39 -6.14 -6.45
CA VAL A 255 -29.60 -6.44 -7.24
C VAL A 255 -29.59 -7.86 -7.79
N GLU A 256 -28.42 -8.35 -8.23
CA GLU A 256 -28.23 -9.69 -8.77
C GLU A 256 -28.11 -10.77 -7.69
N GLY A 257 -28.01 -10.38 -6.41
CA GLY A 257 -27.89 -11.26 -5.26
C GLY A 257 -26.49 -11.85 -5.06
N HIS A 258 -25.48 -11.25 -5.70
CA HIS A 258 -24.06 -11.60 -5.54
C HIS A 258 -23.45 -10.98 -4.29
N LEU A 259 -23.96 -9.81 -3.86
CA LEU A 259 -23.49 -9.10 -2.68
C LEU A 259 -24.59 -9.00 -1.62
N THR A 260 -24.18 -8.97 -0.35
CA THR A 260 -25.11 -8.78 0.76
C THR A 260 -25.56 -7.32 0.84
N ARG A 261 -26.73 -7.07 1.44
CA ARG A 261 -27.22 -5.70 1.68
C ARG A 261 -26.28 -4.86 2.53
N GLU A 262 -25.60 -5.49 3.49
CA GLU A 262 -24.61 -4.85 4.33
C GLU A 262 -23.44 -4.34 3.49
N THR A 263 -22.89 -5.19 2.63
CA THR A 263 -21.81 -4.82 1.70
C THR A 263 -22.21 -3.67 0.75
N VAL A 264 -23.45 -3.67 0.27
CA VAL A 264 -23.96 -2.58 -0.59
C VAL A 264 -24.10 -1.27 0.20
N ALA A 265 -24.58 -1.34 1.44
CA ALA A 265 -24.70 -0.18 2.32
C ALA A 265 -23.33 0.39 2.70
N GLU A 266 -22.33 -0.46 2.95
CA GLU A 266 -20.94 -0.05 3.18
C GLU A 266 -20.36 0.67 1.97
N ALA A 267 -20.57 0.14 0.76
CA ALA A 267 -20.11 0.78 -0.47
C ALA A 267 -20.76 2.17 -0.68
N MET A 268 -22.05 2.30 -0.34
CA MET A 268 -22.77 3.57 -0.38
C MET A 268 -22.22 4.58 0.65
N ALA A 269 -22.03 4.14 1.89
CA ALA A 269 -21.48 4.98 2.95
C ALA A 269 -20.05 5.43 2.64
N TRP A 270 -19.23 4.53 2.10
CA TRP A 270 -17.89 4.85 1.62
C TRP A 270 -17.92 5.91 0.51
N TYR A 271 -18.77 5.73 -0.49
CA TYR A 271 -18.87 6.66 -1.62
C TYR A 271 -19.34 8.05 -1.17
N ARG A 272 -20.31 8.13 -0.24
CA ARG A 272 -20.72 9.41 0.36
C ARG A 272 -19.57 10.11 1.08
N SER A 273 -18.86 9.38 1.94
CA SER A 273 -17.71 9.98 2.65
C SER A 273 -16.63 10.46 1.68
N PHE A 274 -16.45 9.74 0.56
CA PHE A 274 -15.54 10.14 -0.50
C PHE A 274 -16.00 11.42 -1.22
N THR A 275 -17.30 11.56 -1.53
CA THR A 275 -17.81 12.77 -2.22
C THR A 275 -17.90 13.98 -1.30
N GLU A 276 -18.25 13.80 -0.02
CA GLU A 276 -18.20 14.86 1.00
C GLU A 276 -16.80 15.48 1.09
N GLN A 277 -15.74 14.66 1.08
CA GLN A 277 -14.35 15.15 1.08
C GLN A 277 -14.02 15.96 -0.19
N ILE A 278 -14.52 15.54 -1.35
CA ILE A 278 -14.30 16.26 -2.61
C ILE A 278 -15.04 17.59 -2.60
N GLU A 279 -16.27 17.63 -2.08
CA GLU A 279 -17.07 18.84 -1.97
C GLU A 279 -16.45 19.85 -1.00
N GLU A 280 -15.96 19.39 0.16
CA GLU A 280 -15.23 20.24 1.10
C GLU A 280 -13.99 20.86 0.42
N GLN A 281 -13.24 20.07 -0.35
CA GLN A 281 -12.09 20.58 -1.12
C GLN A 281 -12.50 21.57 -2.21
N PHE A 282 -13.62 21.31 -2.89
CA PHE A 282 -14.17 22.19 -3.91
C PHE A 282 -14.59 23.53 -3.31
N ASP A 283 -15.28 23.53 -2.18
CA ASP A 283 -15.69 24.75 -1.48
C ASP A 283 -14.48 25.55 -0.97
N LEU A 284 -13.46 24.89 -0.42
CA LEU A 284 -12.21 25.54 -0.03
C LEU A 284 -11.50 26.18 -1.23
N ALA A 285 -11.43 25.48 -2.36
CA ALA A 285 -10.85 26.01 -3.60
C ALA A 285 -11.66 27.21 -4.14
N MET A 286 -12.98 27.22 -3.94
CA MET A 286 -13.86 28.32 -4.30
C MET A 286 -13.69 29.58 -3.44
N GLU A 287 -13.27 29.44 -2.20
CA GLU A 287 -12.99 30.58 -1.31
C GLU A 287 -11.72 31.34 -1.71
N ALA A 288 -10.82 30.72 -2.49
CA ALA A 288 -9.64 31.38 -3.04
C ALA A 288 -10.02 32.37 -4.17
N GLU A 289 -9.48 33.59 -4.12
CA GLU A 289 -9.70 34.58 -5.18
C GLU A 289 -9.08 34.11 -6.51
N THR A 290 -9.92 33.73 -7.49
CA THR A 290 -9.48 33.45 -8.87
C THR A 290 -9.79 34.62 -9.81
N ASN A 291 -8.86 34.93 -10.72
CA ASN A 291 -9.07 35.91 -11.79
C ASN A 291 -9.47 35.25 -13.12
N SER A 292 -9.66 33.93 -13.15
CA SER A 292 -10.01 33.19 -14.36
C SER A 292 -11.51 33.29 -14.65
N LEU A 293 -11.87 34.00 -15.72
CA LEU A 293 -13.26 34.08 -16.21
C LEU A 293 -13.85 32.71 -16.56
N VAL A 294 -13.00 31.77 -17.02
CA VAL A 294 -13.42 30.40 -17.35
C VAL A 294 -13.86 29.66 -16.08
N ILE A 295 -13.09 29.79 -15.00
CA ILE A 295 -13.44 29.20 -13.70
C ILE A 295 -14.74 29.84 -13.20
N LEU A 296 -14.84 31.18 -13.21
CA LEU A 296 -16.03 31.90 -12.75
C LEU A 296 -17.32 31.53 -13.51
N GLU A 297 -17.23 31.19 -14.80
CA GLU A 297 -18.37 30.73 -15.61
C GLU A 297 -18.72 29.26 -15.38
N GLU A 298 -17.74 28.42 -14.99
CA GLU A 298 -17.93 26.99 -14.78
C GLU A 298 -18.45 26.67 -13.38
N LEU A 299 -18.00 27.39 -12.35
CA LEU A 299 -18.42 27.22 -10.95
C LEU A 299 -19.94 27.05 -10.72
N PRO A 300 -20.84 27.91 -11.26
CA PRO A 300 -22.28 27.71 -11.04
C PRO A 300 -22.80 26.42 -11.68
N LYS A 301 -22.21 25.96 -12.79
CA LYS A 301 -22.61 24.70 -13.43
C LYS A 301 -22.15 23.51 -12.60
N THR A 302 -20.92 23.55 -12.08
CA THR A 302 -20.39 22.49 -11.23
C THR A 302 -21.24 22.34 -9.97
N ARG A 303 -21.64 23.44 -9.34
CA ARG A 303 -22.57 23.41 -8.19
C ARG A 303 -23.91 22.76 -8.51
N GLU A 304 -24.52 23.12 -9.65
CA GLU A 304 -25.76 22.46 -10.08
C GLU A 304 -25.57 20.96 -10.32
N ILE A 305 -24.40 20.53 -10.78
CA ILE A 305 -24.09 19.10 -10.97
C ILE A 305 -23.89 18.40 -9.63
N VAL A 306 -23.22 19.03 -8.66
CA VAL A 306 -23.05 18.51 -7.29
C VAL A 306 -24.40 18.35 -6.60
N ASP A 307 -25.28 19.37 -6.66
CA ASP A 307 -26.62 19.29 -6.09
C ASP A 307 -27.44 18.13 -6.68
N LEU A 308 -27.31 17.90 -8.00
CA LEU A 308 -27.95 16.77 -8.68
C LEU A 308 -27.35 15.43 -8.28
N HIS A 309 -26.04 15.37 -8.07
CA HIS A 309 -25.34 14.17 -7.62
C HIS A 309 -25.84 13.74 -6.24
N ASP A 310 -25.95 14.68 -5.31
CA ASP A 310 -26.50 14.46 -3.97
C ASP A 310 -27.95 13.97 -4.00
N GLU A 311 -28.81 14.61 -4.81
CA GLU A 311 -30.22 14.19 -4.96
C GLU A 311 -30.31 12.73 -5.47
N ILE A 312 -29.43 12.34 -6.40
CA ILE A 312 -29.39 10.97 -6.92
C ILE A 312 -28.92 9.99 -5.86
N LEU A 313 -27.90 10.34 -5.06
CA LEU A 313 -27.43 9.51 -3.95
C LEU A 313 -28.52 9.29 -2.90
N GLU A 314 -29.29 10.32 -2.55
CA GLU A 314 -30.44 10.18 -1.62
C GLU A 314 -31.53 9.26 -2.17
N ARG A 315 -31.83 9.38 -3.48
CA ARG A 315 -32.78 8.50 -4.16
C ARG A 315 -32.28 7.06 -4.19
N LEU A 316 -30.99 6.87 -4.44
CA LEU A 316 -30.35 5.55 -4.46
C LEU A 316 -30.41 4.89 -3.07
N GLU A 317 -30.07 5.60 -2.00
CA GLU A 317 -30.19 5.11 -0.62
C GLU A 317 -31.62 4.72 -0.28
N THR A 318 -32.59 5.56 -0.66
CA THR A 318 -34.01 5.27 -0.45
C THR A 318 -34.42 3.98 -1.15
N ALA A 319 -33.94 3.75 -2.37
CA ALA A 319 -34.20 2.52 -3.12
C ALA A 319 -33.51 1.30 -2.47
N LEU A 320 -32.29 1.46 -1.97
CA LEU A 320 -31.53 0.40 -1.30
C LEU A 320 -32.11 0.01 0.07
N ALA A 321 -32.77 0.94 0.75
CA ALA A 321 -33.45 0.71 2.03
C ALA A 321 -34.76 -0.09 1.91
N ALA A 322 -35.30 -0.26 0.69
CA ALA A 322 -36.53 -1.04 0.47
C ALA A 322 -36.37 -2.52 0.88
N GLU A 323 -37.46 -3.21 1.23
CA GLU A 323 -37.42 -4.64 1.62
C GLU A 323 -36.92 -5.55 0.49
N THR A 324 -37.05 -5.13 -0.77
CA THR A 324 -36.60 -5.86 -1.96
C THR A 324 -35.82 -4.95 -2.89
N LEU A 325 -34.65 -5.41 -3.36
CA LEU A 325 -33.86 -4.74 -4.38
C LEU A 325 -34.39 -5.14 -5.76
N GLU A 326 -35.25 -4.30 -6.33
CA GLU A 326 -35.83 -4.54 -7.66
C GLU A 326 -35.02 -3.81 -8.72
N LYS A 327 -34.54 -4.54 -9.73
CA LYS A 327 -33.71 -4.01 -10.82
C LYS A 327 -34.41 -2.86 -11.53
N GLU A 328 -35.71 -2.97 -11.75
CA GLU A 328 -36.53 -1.99 -12.45
C GLU A 328 -36.60 -0.63 -11.72
N ASN A 329 -36.38 -0.60 -10.41
CA ASN A 329 -36.39 0.62 -9.61
C ASN A 329 -34.99 1.23 -9.47
N ILE A 330 -33.95 0.40 -9.47
CA ILE A 330 -32.56 0.80 -9.17
C ILE A 330 -31.80 1.17 -10.44
N GLU A 331 -31.95 0.43 -11.54
CA GLU A 331 -31.20 0.69 -12.78
C GLU A 331 -31.41 2.09 -13.35
N PRO A 332 -32.64 2.67 -13.37
CA PRO A 332 -32.83 4.03 -13.84
C PRO A 332 -32.11 5.09 -13.00
N ILE A 333 -31.96 4.84 -11.69
CA ILE A 333 -31.21 5.74 -10.79
C ILE A 333 -29.71 5.63 -11.07
N ILE A 334 -29.21 4.41 -11.32
CA ILE A 334 -27.83 4.17 -11.73
C ILE A 334 -27.52 4.82 -13.08
N ASP A 335 -28.42 4.76 -14.06
CA ASP A 335 -28.24 5.41 -15.37
C ASP A 335 -28.15 6.95 -15.23
N GLU A 336 -28.97 7.54 -14.36
CA GLU A 336 -28.93 8.98 -14.07
C GLU A 336 -27.66 9.36 -13.29
N PHE A 337 -27.24 8.51 -12.35
CA PHE A 337 -25.99 8.66 -11.61
C PHE A 337 -24.78 8.67 -12.54
N VAL A 338 -24.73 7.77 -13.53
CA VAL A 338 -23.69 7.74 -14.55
C VAL A 338 -23.62 9.06 -15.32
N ASP A 339 -24.77 9.58 -15.79
CA ASP A 339 -24.82 10.86 -16.51
C ASP A 339 -24.28 12.02 -15.67
N VAL A 340 -24.64 12.07 -14.38
CA VAL A 340 -24.16 13.13 -13.49
C VAL A 340 -22.67 13.00 -13.18
N VAL A 341 -22.16 11.79 -12.98
CA VAL A 341 -20.72 11.56 -12.78
C VAL A 341 -19.91 11.95 -14.02
N ASP A 342 -20.39 11.63 -15.22
CA ASP A 342 -19.73 12.04 -16.47
C ASP A 342 -19.75 13.57 -16.64
N ARG A 343 -20.81 14.24 -16.17
CA ARG A 343 -20.88 15.72 -16.15
C ARG A 343 -19.91 16.33 -15.13
N LEU A 344 -19.73 15.71 -13.96
CA LEU A 344 -18.72 16.15 -12.98
C LEU A 344 -17.31 16.05 -13.57
N GLU A 345 -17.01 14.96 -14.26
CA GLU A 345 -15.73 14.80 -14.95
C GLU A 345 -15.52 15.87 -16.02
N ALA A 346 -16.50 16.10 -16.89
CA ALA A 346 -16.40 17.14 -17.92
C ALA A 346 -16.17 18.54 -17.31
N SER A 347 -16.76 18.82 -16.14
CA SER A 347 -16.52 20.06 -15.41
C SER A 347 -15.11 20.11 -14.80
N SER A 348 -14.62 18.98 -14.26
CA SER A 348 -13.25 18.83 -13.76
C SER A 348 -12.20 19.09 -14.86
N GLU A 349 -12.40 18.57 -16.07
CA GLU A 349 -11.53 18.85 -17.21
C GLU A 349 -11.44 20.35 -17.53
N VAL A 350 -12.55 21.09 -17.42
CA VAL A 350 -12.55 22.55 -17.60
C VAL A 350 -11.71 23.25 -16.54
N PHE A 351 -11.77 22.82 -15.27
CA PHE A 351 -10.91 23.37 -14.22
C PHE A 351 -9.44 23.03 -14.45
N ILE A 352 -9.12 21.79 -14.84
CA ILE A 352 -7.75 21.37 -15.16
C ILE A 352 -7.21 22.20 -16.33
N GLU A 353 -7.98 22.37 -17.41
CA GLU A 353 -7.61 23.21 -18.53
C GLU A 353 -7.42 24.68 -18.12
N ALA A 354 -8.29 25.21 -17.26
CA ALA A 354 -8.21 26.58 -16.78
C ALA A 354 -6.96 26.79 -15.91
N ALA A 355 -6.68 25.88 -14.99
CA ALA A 355 -5.46 25.88 -14.17
C ALA A 355 -4.20 25.76 -15.04
N GLN A 356 -4.22 24.92 -16.08
CA GLN A 356 -3.12 24.82 -17.03
C GLN A 356 -2.91 26.10 -17.85
N ARG A 357 -3.94 26.95 -18.01
CA ARG A 357 -3.90 28.21 -18.75
C ARG A 357 -3.63 29.43 -17.86
N GLU A 358 -3.88 29.33 -16.56
CA GLU A 358 -3.66 30.40 -15.60
C GLU A 358 -2.15 30.75 -15.52
N GLY A 359 -1.84 32.04 -15.63
CA GLY A 359 -0.46 32.53 -15.71
C GLY A 359 0.26 32.27 -17.05
N LYS A 360 -0.39 31.67 -18.06
CA LYS A 360 0.22 31.32 -19.35
C LYS A 360 -0.24 32.22 -20.52
N LEU A 361 0.64 32.45 -21.49
CA LEU A 361 0.36 33.18 -22.74
C LEU A 361 -0.27 32.25 -23.78
N ILE A 362 -1.51 32.53 -24.16
CA ILE A 362 -2.22 31.77 -25.19
C ILE A 362 -1.76 32.20 -26.59
N CYS A 363 -1.33 31.22 -27.39
CA CYS A 363 -0.98 31.45 -28.78
C CYS A 363 -2.20 31.81 -29.61
N VAL A 364 -2.24 33.02 -30.16
CA VAL A 364 -3.35 33.49 -31.01
C VAL A 364 -3.51 32.72 -32.32
N LYS A 365 -2.52 31.92 -32.73
CA LYS A 365 -2.57 31.13 -33.97
C LYS A 365 -3.08 29.71 -33.75
N CYS A 366 -2.67 29.03 -32.68
CA CYS A 366 -3.02 27.61 -32.45
C CYS A 366 -3.73 27.34 -31.13
N GLY A 367 -3.89 28.33 -30.25
CA GLY A 367 -4.55 28.19 -28.94
C GLY A 367 -3.71 27.52 -27.86
N HIS A 368 -2.48 27.09 -28.16
CA HIS A 368 -1.60 26.46 -27.17
C HIS A 368 -1.20 27.45 -26.06
N ALA A 369 -1.24 27.00 -24.80
CA ALA A 369 -0.86 27.78 -23.64
C ALA A 369 0.65 27.67 -23.40
N ASN A 370 1.35 28.80 -23.37
CA ASN A 370 2.81 28.83 -23.25
C ASN A 370 3.21 29.53 -21.96
N PRO A 371 4.36 29.19 -21.37
CA PRO A 371 4.94 29.96 -20.27
C PRO A 371 4.95 31.48 -20.54
N PRO A 372 4.76 32.34 -19.52
CA PRO A 372 4.65 33.79 -19.69
C PRO A 372 5.96 34.45 -20.19
N ASN A 373 7.10 33.78 -20.03
CA ASN A 373 8.40 34.19 -20.54
C ASN A 373 8.64 33.80 -22.01
N ASN A 374 7.79 32.96 -22.62
CA ASN A 374 7.98 32.52 -24.00
C ASN A 374 7.65 33.60 -25.02
N ARG A 375 8.53 33.74 -26.01
CA ARG A 375 8.38 34.71 -27.12
C ARG A 375 7.76 34.10 -28.37
N VAL A 376 7.78 32.78 -28.48
CA VAL A 376 7.24 31.99 -29.57
C VAL A 376 6.44 30.84 -29.00
N CYS A 377 5.41 30.43 -29.72
CA CYS A 377 4.57 29.32 -29.34
C CYS A 377 5.34 28.01 -29.51
N GLU A 378 5.44 27.20 -28.46
CA GLU A 378 6.12 25.90 -28.45
C GLU A 378 5.50 24.95 -29.48
N SER A 379 4.17 24.97 -29.61
CA SER A 379 3.45 24.09 -30.54
C SER A 379 3.57 24.48 -32.02
N CYS A 380 3.59 25.77 -32.37
CA CYS A 380 3.46 26.19 -33.78
C CYS A 380 4.46 27.26 -34.26
N GLY A 381 5.40 27.66 -33.41
CA GLY A 381 6.45 28.66 -33.70
C GLY A 381 5.93 30.09 -33.91
N PHE A 382 4.66 30.37 -33.63
CA PHE A 382 4.08 31.70 -33.81
C PHE A 382 4.53 32.64 -32.70
N LYS A 383 4.89 33.89 -33.03
CA LYS A 383 5.29 34.89 -32.03
C LYS A 383 4.13 35.23 -31.09
N LEU A 384 4.37 35.12 -29.78
CA LEU A 384 3.36 35.37 -28.75
C LEU A 384 3.27 36.88 -28.43
N PRO A 385 2.10 37.39 -28.02
CA PRO A 385 1.95 38.79 -27.59
C PRO A 385 2.77 39.02 -26.32
N GLN A 386 3.66 40.02 -26.33
CA GLN A 386 4.35 40.42 -25.11
C GLN A 386 3.46 41.36 -24.30
N LEU A 387 3.08 40.92 -23.11
CA LEU A 387 2.51 41.81 -22.10
C LEU A 387 3.65 42.71 -21.62
N VAL A 388 3.78 43.88 -22.24
CA VAL A 388 4.67 44.93 -21.77
C VAL A 388 4.11 45.39 -20.44
N ASP A 389 4.86 45.15 -19.36
CA ASP A 389 4.59 45.75 -18.06
C ASP A 389 4.37 47.27 -18.25
N PRO A 390 3.24 47.86 -17.78
CA PRO A 390 2.98 49.29 -17.90
C PRO A 390 4.08 50.17 -17.28
N THR A 391 4.95 49.60 -16.45
CA THR A 391 6.10 50.29 -15.85
C THR A 391 7.36 50.32 -16.74
N MET A 392 7.40 49.56 -17.85
CA MET A 392 8.56 49.43 -18.75
C MET A 392 8.59 50.38 -19.95
N TYR A 393 7.93 51.55 -19.90
CA TYR A 393 8.08 52.60 -20.93
C TYR A 393 9.33 53.48 -20.77
N ALA A 394 10.39 52.96 -20.16
CA ALA A 394 11.69 53.63 -20.15
C ALA A 394 12.81 52.60 -20.38
N GLN A 395 13.48 52.75 -21.53
CA GLN A 395 14.76 52.17 -21.94
C GLN A 395 14.71 50.95 -22.89
N SER A 396 14.74 51.34 -24.17
CA SER A 396 15.72 50.90 -25.18
C SER A 396 15.65 49.47 -25.73
N THR A 397 15.21 49.45 -26.99
CA THR A 397 15.54 48.50 -28.07
C THR A 397 17.01 48.08 -28.08
N PHE A 398 17.30 46.78 -27.94
CA PHE A 398 18.38 46.09 -28.65
C PHE A 398 18.04 44.59 -28.74
N GLU A 399 18.09 44.06 -29.96
CA GLU A 399 17.95 42.65 -30.30
C GLU A 399 19.12 41.84 -29.72
N MET A 400 18.85 40.65 -29.16
CA MET A 400 19.82 39.55 -29.14
C MET A 400 19.09 38.21 -29.29
N GLU A 401 19.70 37.39 -30.13
CA GLU A 401 19.26 36.14 -30.72
C GLU A 401 19.16 34.97 -29.74
N GLU A 402 18.27 34.05 -30.11
CA GLU A 402 18.20 32.63 -29.73
C GLU A 402 19.54 32.00 -29.32
N ARG A 403 19.55 31.37 -28.14
CA ARG A 403 20.36 30.19 -27.89
C ARG A 403 19.60 29.21 -26.99
N THR A 404 18.96 28.26 -27.66
CA THR A 404 18.39 27.02 -27.13
C THR A 404 19.52 26.13 -26.60
N GLY A 405 19.40 25.67 -25.35
CA GLY A 405 20.40 24.82 -24.69
C GLY A 405 19.90 24.12 -23.44
N LEU A 406 18.60 23.84 -23.34
CA LEU A 406 18.06 22.88 -22.38
C LEU A 406 17.09 22.02 -23.17
N GLU A 407 17.60 20.88 -23.64
CA GLU A 407 16.75 19.82 -24.17
C GLU A 407 15.85 19.34 -23.03
N GLU A 408 14.56 19.24 -23.36
CA GLU A 408 13.52 18.63 -22.55
C GLU A 408 13.91 17.19 -22.20
N GLU A 409 14.32 16.94 -20.97
CA GLU A 409 14.27 15.59 -20.39
C GLU A 409 12.86 15.35 -19.85
N THR A 410 12.14 14.50 -20.58
CA THR A 410 10.85 13.87 -20.28
C THR A 410 10.78 13.32 -18.86
N ASP A 411 9.65 13.54 -18.16
CA ASP A 411 9.15 12.80 -16.98
C ASP A 411 10.17 11.86 -16.32
N ASP A 412 11.14 12.45 -15.64
CA ASP A 412 12.12 11.69 -14.88
C ASP A 412 11.45 11.27 -13.56
N ASP A 413 11.07 10.00 -13.51
CA ASP A 413 10.38 9.28 -12.43
C ASP A 413 10.93 9.72 -11.04
N TYR A 414 10.23 10.66 -10.38
CA TYR A 414 10.61 11.08 -9.04
C TYR A 414 10.39 9.90 -8.08
N HIS A 415 11.48 9.20 -7.75
CA HIS A 415 11.44 8.16 -6.73
C HIS A 415 11.62 8.79 -5.34
N MET A 416 10.59 8.66 -4.51
CA MET A 416 10.62 9.10 -3.12
C MET A 416 11.80 8.46 -2.40
N GLY A 417 12.63 9.28 -1.75
CA GLY A 417 13.78 8.79 -0.99
C GLY A 417 13.36 7.93 0.20
N ILE A 418 14.18 6.93 0.54
CA ILE A 418 13.91 5.99 1.65
C ILE A 418 13.63 6.68 2.99
N ASN A 419 14.24 7.85 3.23
CA ASN A 419 14.03 8.61 4.46
C ASN A 419 12.67 9.32 4.49
N THR A 420 12.24 9.88 3.36
CA THR A 420 10.89 10.46 3.21
C THR A 420 9.84 9.39 3.38
N TYR A 421 10.02 8.23 2.72
CA TYR A 421 9.13 7.08 2.85
C TYR A 421 8.98 6.62 4.31
N ARG A 422 10.10 6.44 5.03
CA ARG A 422 10.08 6.04 6.45
C ARG A 422 9.36 7.03 7.34
N LEU A 423 9.46 8.32 7.03
CA LEU A 423 8.79 9.35 7.81
C LEU A 423 7.27 9.34 7.55
N PHE A 424 6.85 9.13 6.29
CA PHE A 424 5.43 8.98 5.94
C PHE A 424 4.82 7.69 6.50
N GLU A 425 5.55 6.59 6.43
CA GLU A 425 5.17 5.32 7.05
C GLU A 425 5.00 5.48 8.57
N ALA A 426 5.92 6.19 9.23
CA ALA A 426 5.79 6.49 10.66
C ALA A 426 4.56 7.40 10.95
N ALA A 427 4.31 8.41 10.12
CA ALA A 427 3.13 9.27 10.25
C ALA A 427 1.82 8.49 10.11
N TYR A 428 1.75 7.58 9.13
CA TYR A 428 0.60 6.70 8.92
C TYR A 428 0.43 5.71 10.08
N ASN A 429 1.50 5.05 10.50
CA ASN A 429 1.46 4.12 11.64
C ASN A 429 1.05 4.82 12.94
N PHE A 430 1.43 6.08 13.13
CA PHE A 430 1.00 6.85 14.29
C PHE A 430 -0.46 7.30 14.20
N TYR A 431 -0.95 7.59 12.99
CA TYR A 431 -2.36 7.88 12.72
C TYR A 431 -3.25 6.66 13.00
N GLU A 432 -2.84 5.47 12.57
CA GLU A 432 -3.55 4.19 12.81
C GLU A 432 -3.37 3.66 14.25
N GLY A 433 -2.49 4.27 15.06
CA GLY A 433 -2.22 3.83 16.43
C GLY A 433 -1.29 2.61 16.55
N ASN A 434 -0.57 2.27 15.48
CA ASN A 434 0.40 1.17 15.43
C ASN A 434 1.73 1.50 16.13
N ILE A 435 2.09 2.79 16.21
CA ILE A 435 3.25 3.26 16.98
C ILE A 435 2.81 4.32 18.00
N ASP A 436 3.56 4.45 19.08
CA ASP A 436 3.26 5.43 20.13
C ASP A 436 3.84 6.83 19.85
N GLU A 437 3.49 7.80 20.69
CA GLU A 437 3.97 9.18 20.55
C GLU A 437 5.49 9.30 20.66
N ALA A 438 6.12 8.51 21.53
CA ALA A 438 7.56 8.58 21.73
C ALA A 438 8.32 8.07 20.50
N GLU A 439 7.81 7.00 19.88
CA GLU A 439 8.33 6.45 18.65
C GLU A 439 8.14 7.43 17.49
N PHE A 440 6.95 8.01 17.31
CA PHE A 440 6.74 8.99 16.23
C PHE A 440 7.62 10.24 16.39
N ARG A 441 7.74 10.79 17.61
CA ARG A 441 8.68 11.89 17.91
C ARG A 441 10.12 11.53 17.58
N SER A 442 10.53 10.26 17.75
CA SER A 442 11.86 9.80 17.37
C SER A 442 12.11 9.92 15.86
N HIS A 443 11.11 9.57 15.04
CA HIS A 443 11.18 9.73 13.58
C HIS A 443 11.25 11.21 13.16
N ILE A 444 10.41 12.07 13.75
CA ILE A 444 10.44 13.52 13.50
C ILE A 444 11.83 14.09 13.83
N ASN A 445 12.37 13.78 15.02
CA ASN A 445 13.68 14.28 15.45
C ASN A 445 14.83 13.78 14.57
N THR A 446 14.76 12.53 14.12
CA THR A 446 15.76 11.97 13.20
C THR A 446 15.74 12.70 11.86
N SER A 447 14.54 12.96 11.32
CA SER A 447 14.39 13.73 10.08
C SER A 447 14.86 15.17 10.24
N ARG A 448 14.48 15.84 11.35
CA ARG A 448 14.87 17.22 11.66
C ARG A 448 16.39 17.37 11.65
N ARG A 449 17.08 16.50 12.39
CA ARG A 449 18.54 16.51 12.45
C ARG A 449 19.19 16.33 11.09
N THR A 450 18.64 15.46 10.24
CA THR A 450 19.18 15.20 8.90
C THR A 450 19.11 16.46 8.02
N VAL A 451 18.02 17.22 8.16
CA VAL A 451 17.80 18.45 7.40
C VAL A 451 18.63 19.62 7.97
N GLU A 452 18.70 19.76 9.29
CA GLU A 452 19.57 20.74 9.96
C GLU A 452 21.06 20.53 9.62
N GLU A 453 21.53 19.27 9.54
CA GLU A 453 22.89 18.96 9.08
C GLU A 453 23.12 19.36 7.61
N SER A 454 22.06 19.38 6.80
CA SER A 454 22.10 19.85 5.40
C SER A 454 22.09 21.38 5.30
N GLU A 455 21.37 22.07 6.19
CA GLU A 455 21.35 23.53 6.32
C GLU A 455 22.73 24.07 6.71
N ASP A 456 23.39 23.43 7.67
CA ASP A 456 24.79 23.73 8.03
C ASP A 456 25.72 23.55 6.82
N GLY A 457 25.49 22.52 6.00
CA GLY A 457 26.20 22.31 4.75
C GLY A 457 25.99 23.45 3.76
N LEU A 458 24.75 23.92 3.63
CA LEU A 458 24.34 24.98 2.72
C LEU A 458 24.94 26.34 3.07
N HIS A 459 25.00 26.69 4.35
CA HIS A 459 25.68 27.91 4.81
C HIS A 459 27.18 27.89 4.53
N ASN A 460 27.78 26.70 4.46
CA ASN A 460 29.18 26.52 4.09
C ASN A 460 29.40 26.39 2.57
N MET A 461 28.33 26.27 1.77
CA MET A 461 28.40 26.28 0.30
C MET A 461 28.67 27.70 -0.20
N THR A 462 29.95 28.03 -0.38
CA THR A 462 30.35 29.24 -1.08
C THR A 462 30.58 28.94 -2.56
N GLY A 463 29.94 29.71 -3.44
CA GLY A 463 30.24 29.69 -4.86
C GLY A 463 31.74 29.93 -5.10
N LYS A 464 32.30 29.29 -6.13
CA LYS A 464 33.73 29.40 -6.43
C LYS A 464 34.05 30.84 -6.83
N VAL A 465 34.78 31.57 -5.99
CA VAL A 465 35.19 32.96 -6.28
C VAL A 465 36.53 32.93 -7.02
N LEU A 466 36.54 33.37 -8.28
CA LEU A 466 37.78 33.55 -9.02
C LEU A 466 38.49 34.83 -8.53
N THR A 467 39.81 34.76 -8.38
CA THR A 467 40.60 35.96 -8.12
C THR A 467 40.59 36.87 -9.34
N GLU A 468 40.76 38.18 -9.13
CA GLU A 468 40.80 39.20 -10.20
C GLU A 468 41.84 38.87 -11.30
N LYS A 469 42.92 38.18 -10.91
CA LYS A 469 43.99 37.71 -11.79
C LYS A 469 43.62 36.47 -12.62
N GLN A 470 42.65 35.67 -12.16
CA GLN A 470 42.09 34.53 -12.90
C GLN A 470 40.99 34.99 -13.85
N LEU A 471 40.11 35.89 -13.41
CA LEU A 471 39.12 36.54 -14.27
C LEU A 471 39.78 37.23 -15.47
N SER A 472 40.90 37.94 -15.28
CA SER A 472 41.62 38.59 -16.37
C SER A 472 42.28 37.65 -17.39
N ARG A 473 42.29 36.33 -17.14
CA ARG A 473 42.87 35.31 -18.01
C ARG A 473 41.83 34.49 -18.76
N LEU A 474 40.55 34.63 -18.41
CA LEU A 474 39.45 33.98 -19.10
C LEU A 474 39.21 34.65 -20.45
N THR A 475 38.79 33.86 -21.44
CA THR A 475 38.24 34.44 -22.67
C THR A 475 36.86 35.05 -22.37
N PRO A 476 36.34 35.96 -23.22
CA PRO A 476 34.99 36.50 -23.04
C PRO A 476 33.89 35.42 -22.98
N GLU A 477 34.08 34.31 -23.69
CA GLU A 477 33.17 33.17 -23.69
C GLU A 477 33.25 32.39 -22.36
N ASP A 478 34.44 32.17 -21.83
CA ASP A 478 34.62 31.51 -20.53
C ASP A 478 34.14 32.39 -19.36
N GLN A 479 34.31 33.72 -19.47
CA GLN A 479 33.81 34.67 -18.48
C GLN A 479 32.28 34.65 -18.44
N LYS A 480 31.61 34.63 -19.60
CA LYS A 480 30.16 34.51 -19.68
C LYS A 480 29.67 33.18 -19.08
N THR A 481 30.35 32.07 -19.40
CA THR A 481 30.03 30.74 -18.86
C THR A 481 30.19 30.70 -17.33
N PHE A 482 31.19 31.41 -16.79
CA PHE A 482 31.40 31.53 -15.35
C PHE A 482 30.30 32.35 -14.67
N GLU A 483 29.88 33.47 -15.26
CA GLU A 483 28.75 34.29 -14.77
C GLU A 483 27.44 33.49 -14.77
N GLU A 484 27.13 32.79 -15.88
CA GLU A 484 25.97 31.90 -16.00
C GLU A 484 26.02 30.75 -14.96
N SER A 485 27.20 30.21 -14.67
CA SER A 485 27.39 29.20 -13.62
C SER A 485 27.21 29.74 -12.20
N GLN A 486 27.54 31.01 -11.94
CA GLN A 486 27.29 31.63 -10.64
C GLN A 486 25.79 31.90 -10.42
N GLU A 487 25.10 32.39 -11.44
CA GLU A 487 23.64 32.59 -11.41
C GLU A 487 22.92 31.25 -11.14
N MET A 488 23.27 30.19 -11.88
CA MET A 488 22.74 28.85 -11.64
C MET A 488 23.04 28.34 -10.22
N PHE A 489 24.23 28.61 -9.68
CA PHE A 489 24.57 28.23 -8.31
C PHE A 489 23.71 28.97 -7.27
N GLU A 490 23.44 30.26 -7.46
CA GLU A 490 22.57 31.04 -6.58
C GLU A 490 21.11 30.57 -6.65
N GLU A 491 20.61 30.22 -7.84
CA GLU A 491 19.28 29.63 -8.02
C GLU A 491 19.17 28.26 -7.31
N VAL A 492 20.15 27.38 -7.50
CA VAL A 492 20.21 26.06 -6.85
C VAL A 492 20.26 26.21 -5.34
N ARG A 493 21.06 27.16 -4.83
CA ARG A 493 21.14 27.45 -3.40
C ARG A 493 19.79 27.92 -2.86
N THR A 494 19.14 28.86 -3.55
CA THR A 494 17.82 29.39 -3.14
C THR A 494 16.78 28.28 -3.10
N LEU A 495 16.74 27.42 -4.12
CA LEU A 495 15.82 26.29 -4.17
C LEU A 495 16.07 25.27 -3.05
N LEU A 496 17.32 25.08 -2.65
CA LEU A 496 17.68 24.22 -1.52
C LEU A 496 17.29 24.85 -0.18
N GLU A 497 17.50 26.15 0.00
CA GLU A 497 17.05 26.91 1.19
C GLU A 497 15.53 26.77 1.35
N GLU A 498 14.76 27.03 0.29
CA GLU A 498 13.30 26.84 0.31
C GLU A 498 12.88 25.38 0.60
N GLY A 499 13.59 24.40 0.04
CA GLY A 499 13.29 22.99 0.29
C GLY A 499 13.56 22.57 1.73
N ILE A 500 14.57 23.17 2.39
CA ILE A 500 14.87 22.94 3.81
C ILE A 500 13.79 23.59 4.68
N ASP A 501 13.41 24.83 4.38
CA ASP A 501 12.39 25.57 5.13
C ASP A 501 11.03 24.85 5.08
N ASP A 502 10.57 24.47 3.88
CA ASP A 502 9.32 23.71 3.69
C ASP A 502 9.34 22.37 4.46
N TRP A 503 10.51 21.70 4.50
CA TRP A 503 10.65 20.45 5.25
C TRP A 503 10.52 20.67 6.75
N LEU A 504 11.21 21.67 7.29
CA LEU A 504 11.18 22.00 8.71
C LEU A 504 9.77 22.43 9.15
N GLU A 505 9.07 23.21 8.32
CA GLU A 505 7.67 23.56 8.53
C GLU A 505 6.79 22.31 8.56
N GLY A 506 6.93 21.40 7.59
CA GLY A 506 6.17 20.15 7.58
C GLY A 506 6.40 19.27 8.84
N LEU A 507 7.61 19.29 9.40
CA LEU A 507 7.89 18.63 10.69
C LEU A 507 7.21 19.34 11.88
N GLU A 508 7.02 20.65 11.84
CA GLU A 508 6.23 21.37 12.85
C GLU A 508 4.74 21.00 12.77
N TYR A 509 4.20 20.75 11.58
CA TYR A 509 2.86 20.21 11.41
C TYR A 509 2.72 18.81 12.01
N PHE A 510 3.72 17.93 11.87
CA PHE A 510 3.70 16.63 12.54
C PHE A 510 3.74 16.75 14.06
N GLU A 511 4.51 17.69 14.60
CA GLU A 511 4.50 18.01 16.04
C GLU A 511 3.13 18.54 16.50
N GLY A 512 2.51 19.44 15.73
CA GLY A 512 1.16 19.92 16.00
C GLY A 512 0.11 18.82 15.92
N TYR A 513 0.28 17.85 15.02
CA TYR A 513 -0.63 16.70 14.90
C TYR A 513 -0.58 15.78 16.14
N ILE A 514 0.60 15.57 16.74
CA ILE A 514 0.74 14.79 17.97
C ILE A 514 -0.19 15.33 19.07
N GLU A 515 -0.24 16.65 19.21
CA GLU A 515 -1.03 17.33 20.25
C GLU A 515 -2.52 17.41 19.90
N THR A 516 -2.83 17.74 18.64
CA THR A 516 -4.19 18.08 18.22
C THR A 516 -5.00 16.88 17.74
N ARG A 517 -4.32 15.84 17.22
CA ARG A 517 -4.92 14.71 16.49
C ARG A 517 -5.85 15.14 15.35
N HIS A 518 -5.61 16.34 14.81
CA HIS A 518 -6.40 16.92 13.74
C HIS A 518 -5.83 16.50 12.38
N ARG A 519 -6.55 15.64 11.66
CA ARG A 519 -6.08 15.03 10.40
C ARG A 519 -5.56 16.02 9.35
N PRO A 520 -6.20 17.17 9.08
CA PRO A 520 -5.67 18.16 8.14
C PRO A 520 -4.26 18.68 8.49
N THR A 521 -3.91 18.69 9.78
CA THR A 521 -2.57 19.05 10.24
C THR A 521 -1.53 18.02 9.81
N LEU A 522 -1.87 16.72 9.86
CA LEU A 522 -1.01 15.65 9.36
C LEU A 522 -0.85 15.72 7.83
N GLU A 523 -1.95 15.90 7.10
CA GLU A 523 -1.96 15.97 5.63
C GLU A 523 -1.15 17.15 5.11
N THR A 524 -1.29 18.32 5.76
CA THR A 524 -0.47 19.51 5.44
C THR A 524 1.02 19.23 5.66
N GLY A 525 1.38 18.56 6.76
CA GLY A 525 2.76 18.15 7.03
C GLY A 525 3.32 17.21 5.95
N ILE A 526 2.54 16.22 5.50
CA ILE A 526 2.92 15.31 4.41
C ILE A 526 3.16 16.09 3.11
N GLN A 527 2.24 16.99 2.75
CA GLN A 527 2.33 17.77 1.52
C GLN A 527 3.57 18.66 1.48
N LEU A 528 3.85 19.38 2.58
CA LEU A 528 5.03 20.23 2.70
C LEU A 528 6.33 19.43 2.56
N ILE A 529 6.44 18.29 3.27
CA ILE A 529 7.61 17.42 3.19
C ILE A 529 7.76 16.81 1.78
N PHE A 530 6.66 16.47 1.11
CA PHE A 530 6.70 15.97 -0.25
C PHE A 530 7.23 17.01 -1.23
N VAL A 531 6.70 18.24 -1.20
CA VAL A 531 7.18 19.35 -2.05
C VAL A 531 8.64 19.67 -1.76
N ALA A 532 9.02 19.75 -0.48
CA ALA A 532 10.39 19.92 -0.04
C ALA A 532 11.33 18.84 -0.62
N SER A 533 10.91 17.58 -0.56
CA SER A 533 11.70 16.45 -1.06
C SER A 533 11.94 16.49 -2.57
N GLN A 534 11.00 17.05 -3.34
CA GLN A 534 11.17 17.27 -4.78
C GLN A 534 12.16 18.41 -5.06
N LYS A 535 12.09 19.52 -4.32
CA LYS A 535 13.04 20.64 -4.42
C LYS A 535 14.47 20.15 -4.14
N ILE A 536 14.67 19.40 -3.06
CA ILE A 536 15.98 18.84 -2.67
C ILE A 536 16.51 17.85 -3.72
N HIS A 537 15.63 17.00 -4.27
CA HIS A 537 16.02 16.08 -5.34
C HIS A 537 16.45 16.81 -6.62
N LYS A 538 15.72 17.86 -7.01
CA LYS A 538 16.05 18.69 -8.18
C LYS A 538 17.41 19.37 -8.00
N VAL A 539 17.70 19.88 -6.80
CA VAL A 539 19.02 20.43 -6.45
C VAL A 539 20.12 19.39 -6.59
N THR A 540 19.88 18.16 -6.12
CA THR A 540 20.85 17.06 -6.21
C THR A 540 21.21 16.75 -7.67
N LYS A 541 20.20 16.64 -8.54
CA LYS A 541 20.41 16.45 -9.99
C LYS A 541 21.15 17.60 -10.64
N LEU A 542 20.79 18.85 -10.31
CA LEU A 542 21.50 20.03 -10.81
C LEU A 542 22.97 20.04 -10.38
N GLY A 543 23.24 19.64 -9.13
CA GLY A 543 24.61 19.49 -8.62
C GLY A 543 25.41 18.41 -9.35
N GLU A 544 24.80 17.25 -9.63
CA GLU A 544 25.42 16.17 -10.41
C GLU A 544 25.75 16.60 -11.85
N MET A 545 24.82 17.29 -12.52
CA MET A 545 25.03 17.84 -13.86
C MET A 545 26.11 18.92 -13.89
N ALA A 546 26.15 19.80 -12.89
CA ALA A 546 27.18 20.82 -12.76
C ALA A 546 28.57 20.20 -12.55
N ASN A 547 28.68 19.19 -11.67
CA ASN A 547 29.93 18.45 -11.45
C ASN A 547 30.41 17.74 -12.72
N LYS A 548 29.51 17.06 -13.43
CA LYS A 548 29.82 16.39 -14.71
C LYS A 548 30.33 17.40 -15.75
N THR A 549 29.71 18.56 -15.85
CA THR A 549 30.13 19.64 -16.76
C THR A 549 31.49 20.21 -16.39
N LEU A 550 31.76 20.41 -15.10
CA LEU A 550 33.06 20.85 -14.60
C LEU A 550 34.16 19.82 -14.88
N ASP A 551 33.90 18.53 -14.69
CA ASP A 551 34.86 17.46 -15.02
C ASP A 551 35.18 17.43 -16.52
N GLU A 552 34.17 17.57 -17.39
CA GLU A 552 34.36 17.66 -18.84
C GLU A 552 35.18 18.88 -19.28
N ILE A 553 34.99 20.03 -18.65
CA ILE A 553 35.80 21.24 -18.90
C ILE A 553 37.25 20.99 -18.47
N THR A 554 37.44 20.43 -17.26
CA THR A 554 38.77 20.17 -16.69
C THR A 554 39.54 19.15 -17.53
N ASP A 555 38.87 18.15 -18.08
CA ASP A 555 39.49 17.15 -18.95
C ASP A 555 39.79 17.70 -20.35
N LYS A 556 38.93 18.55 -20.91
CA LYS A 556 39.23 19.29 -22.16
C LYS A 556 40.44 20.23 -21.99
N GLU A 557 40.62 20.85 -20.83
CA GLU A 557 41.81 21.66 -20.53
C GLU A 557 43.09 20.80 -20.45
N LYS A 558 43.03 19.63 -19.79
CA LYS A 558 44.15 18.67 -19.75
C LYS A 558 44.52 18.15 -21.15
N GLU A 559 43.53 17.84 -21.98
CA GLU A 559 43.74 17.40 -23.37
C GLU A 559 44.38 18.49 -24.22
N LYS A 560 43.94 19.75 -24.11
CA LYS A 560 44.57 20.89 -24.79
C LYS A 560 46.00 21.13 -24.30
N ALA A 561 46.27 20.96 -23.00
CA ALA A 561 47.62 21.07 -22.44
C ALA A 561 48.56 19.95 -22.91
N GLN A 562 48.05 18.72 -23.09
CA GLN A 562 48.82 17.60 -23.64
C GLN A 562 49.05 17.74 -25.15
N ALA A 563 48.05 18.20 -25.91
CA ALA A 563 48.17 18.45 -27.35
C ALA A 563 49.18 19.58 -27.69
N SER A 564 49.27 20.59 -26.83
CA SER A 564 50.26 21.68 -26.97
C SER A 564 51.69 21.28 -26.56
N GLN A 565 51.87 20.21 -25.78
CA GLN A 565 53.18 19.61 -25.49
C GLN A 565 53.63 18.57 -26.54
N ALA A 566 52.72 18.03 -27.35
CA ALA A 566 53.00 16.98 -28.33
C ALA A 566 53.39 17.49 -29.74
N SER A 567 53.47 18.80 -29.96
CA SER A 567 53.80 19.37 -31.27
C SER A 567 55.27 19.83 -31.32
N PRO A 568 56.20 19.13 -32.00
CA PRO A 568 57.55 19.62 -32.19
C PRO A 568 57.54 20.72 -33.27
N ALA A 569 58.16 21.85 -32.97
CA ALA A 569 58.41 22.91 -33.93
C ALA A 569 59.18 22.38 -35.16
N PRO A 570 58.90 22.85 -36.39
CA PRO A 570 59.64 22.42 -37.57
C PRO A 570 61.05 23.01 -37.52
N ALA A 571 62.05 22.13 -37.52
CA ALA A 571 63.46 22.48 -37.57
C ALA A 571 63.82 23.14 -38.91
N GLY A 572 64.30 24.40 -38.85
CA GLY A 572 65.14 24.99 -39.89
C GLY A 572 66.56 24.40 -39.85
N PRO A 573 67.34 24.49 -40.94
CA PRO A 573 68.43 23.56 -41.21
C PRO A 573 69.77 23.95 -40.54
N ALA A 574 70.40 22.91 -40.01
CA ALA A 574 71.81 22.51 -40.07
C ALA A 574 72.93 23.56 -39.90
N GLU A 575 73.73 23.35 -38.86
CA GLU A 575 75.22 23.39 -38.78
C GLU A 575 75.57 23.06 -37.30
N ALA A 576 76.63 22.40 -36.88
CA ALA A 576 77.66 21.54 -37.43
C ALA A 576 78.30 20.84 -36.21
N GLU A 577 79.01 19.74 -36.45
CA GLU A 577 79.68 18.86 -35.49
C GLU A 577 80.64 19.57 -34.50
N VAL A 578 80.96 18.92 -33.37
CA VAL A 578 82.34 18.45 -33.03
C VAL A 578 82.35 17.74 -31.65
N GLU A 579 83.12 16.65 -31.63
CA GLU A 579 83.53 15.73 -30.56
C GLU A 579 84.14 16.32 -29.28
N ALA A 580 84.16 15.46 -28.23
CA ALA A 580 85.22 15.19 -27.23
C ALA A 580 84.62 15.09 -25.80
N VAL A 581 84.55 13.93 -25.14
CA VAL A 581 85.60 13.07 -24.55
C VAL A 581 86.03 13.51 -23.13
N GLU A 582 85.89 12.54 -22.21
CA GLU A 582 86.64 12.26 -20.96
C GLU A 582 86.34 12.95 -19.61
N GLU A 583 86.17 12.04 -18.62
CA GLU A 583 86.76 12.01 -17.27
C GLU A 583 86.46 13.13 -16.27
N SER A 584 86.49 12.94 -14.94
CA SER A 584 86.50 11.82 -14.00
C SER A 584 86.43 12.46 -12.60
N THR A 585 86.31 11.63 -11.56
CA THR A 585 86.41 11.95 -10.12
C THR A 585 85.20 12.69 -9.51
N GLY A 586 84.65 12.32 -8.34
CA GLY A 586 84.97 11.29 -7.37
C GLY A 586 84.39 11.67 -6.00
N ILE A 587 84.10 10.63 -5.19
CA ILE A 587 84.20 10.60 -3.70
C ILE A 587 83.00 11.23 -2.94
N VAL A 588 82.07 10.41 -2.38
CA VAL A 588 81.98 9.89 -0.96
C VAL A 588 81.48 11.00 -0.01
N ASP A 589 80.55 10.87 0.94
CA ASP A 589 79.74 9.80 1.56
C ASP A 589 78.90 10.51 2.67
N LEU A 590 78.06 9.73 3.37
CA LEU A 590 77.38 9.96 4.65
C LEU A 590 75.95 10.55 4.56
N GLY A 591 74.96 9.65 4.66
CA GLY A 591 73.67 9.95 5.30
C GLY A 591 73.83 9.99 6.83
N PRO A 592 72.80 9.64 7.63
CA PRO A 592 71.36 9.63 7.37
C PRO A 592 70.63 10.58 8.35
N ASP A 593 69.34 10.87 8.15
CA ASP A 593 68.37 10.69 9.23
C ASP A 593 66.91 10.86 8.79
N LEU A 594 66.09 10.10 9.51
CA LEU A 594 64.65 9.94 9.39
C LEU A 594 63.87 11.16 9.89
N GLY A 595 62.69 11.35 9.30
CA GLY A 595 61.62 12.25 9.74
C GLY A 595 60.38 12.00 8.91
#